data_AF-A0A9Q7UQW8-F1
#
_entry.id   AF-A0A9Q7UQW8-F1
#
_cell.length_a   1.000
_cell.length_b   1.000
_cell.length_c   1.000
_cell.angle_alpha   90.00
_cell.angle_beta   90.00
_cell.angle_gamma   90.00
#
_symmetry.space_group_name_H-M   'P 1'
#
loop_
_entity.id
_entity.type
_entity.pdbx_description
1 polymer ?
#
loop_
_entity_poly.entity_id
_entity_poly.type
_entity_poly.pdbx_seq_one_letter_code
_entity_poly.pdbx_strand_id
1 'polypeptide(L)'
;MRLIRHIFSLPALTVTLCHLLLLQGAQAAHREHQRLHRRQSQYQYIADEQDPLKAAADIQKMEGVPNSSSEPKPDWLIIKDDGSNGNPPWLSQVPFVATPQANTITLASGKLGWQNVPDMEGFTLNRTWKVLPDLNMPMYISSNYQPGQDNSRIQRAIITMPGKPRDSWKYANLFRNALTIVASNASNGISADQVMIVGPVFLNSEDKEAGGVKDGELYWHGSQWQSGQHVRNEPKVKLSSYHILDNITDWIFTSGEFPSIKQVVFGGHSMGAQAVQRYAVLKKTKAYDPNIHFWLGNPGSWAWLDDQRPYQNDSCTGWNSWGYGIGNISSVIRYARRDVNASREAVVERFRSRKVHYAVGLVDTGAGDTHCQAKMQGGSHLDRGSQFVLSLGRLGGFPSSQTFDVIAGTSHQDYPMIRADKSVQRIFLSDFNTSFPLLTNTTNPGDHEHKHHNSTHHDPEHPKLKMFSTPKHRIIASGLLGGSVVTVILFFTILPFTFSDNYDETGYQVEMSSRRRLLS
;
A
#
# COMPACT_ATOMS: atom_id res chain seq x y z
N MET A 1 -28.35 -60.01 49.27
CA MET A 1 -27.62 -59.81 47.99
C MET A 1 -27.52 -58.32 47.72
N ARG A 2 -26.29 -57.79 47.63
CA ARG A 2 -25.95 -56.37 47.53
C ARG A 2 -25.83 -55.94 46.06
N LEU A 3 -26.13 -54.65 45.85
CA LEU A 3 -25.75 -53.74 44.77
C LEU A 3 -26.10 -54.13 43.32
N ILE A 4 -26.98 -53.34 42.71
CA ILE A 4 -26.77 -52.66 41.41
C ILE A 4 -27.80 -51.52 41.34
N ARG A 5 -27.34 -50.27 41.31
CA ARG A 5 -28.06 -49.13 40.72
C ARG A 5 -27.08 -48.00 40.37
N HIS A 6 -27.28 -47.46 39.17
CA HIS A 6 -26.75 -46.22 38.58
C HIS A 6 -25.41 -46.25 37.84
N ILE A 7 -25.49 -46.49 36.53
CA ILE A 7 -24.74 -45.77 35.48
C ILE A 7 -25.72 -45.57 34.29
N PHE A 8 -25.44 -44.58 33.42
CA PHE A 8 -26.21 -44.01 32.28
C PHE A 8 -26.98 -42.73 32.67
N SER A 9 -26.76 -41.53 32.11
CA SER A 9 -25.99 -41.14 30.91
C SER A 9 -25.84 -39.60 30.90
N LEU A 10 -24.63 -39.07 31.11
CA LEU A 10 -24.32 -37.63 31.01
C LEU A 10 -24.00 -37.06 29.59
N PRO A 11 -23.72 -37.82 28.51
CA PRO A 11 -23.31 -37.21 27.24
C PRO A 11 -24.46 -36.70 26.36
N ALA A 12 -25.70 -37.15 26.59
CA ALA A 12 -26.85 -36.72 25.79
C ALA A 12 -27.35 -35.31 26.19
N LEU A 13 -27.27 -34.94 27.47
CA LEU A 13 -27.73 -33.61 27.92
C LEU A 13 -26.80 -32.49 27.44
N THR A 14 -25.49 -32.71 27.41
CA THR A 14 -24.51 -31.70 26.99
C THR A 14 -24.54 -31.44 25.47
N VAL A 15 -24.73 -32.47 24.65
CA VAL A 15 -24.89 -32.33 23.19
C VAL A 15 -26.20 -31.60 22.84
N THR A 16 -27.29 -31.90 23.54
CA THR A 16 -28.60 -31.26 23.31
C THR A 16 -28.61 -29.80 23.76
N LEU A 17 -27.93 -29.46 24.86
CA LEU A 17 -27.79 -28.08 25.33
C LEU A 17 -26.93 -27.25 24.35
N CYS A 18 -25.87 -27.84 23.79
CA CYS A 18 -25.00 -27.18 22.82
C CYS A 18 -25.75 -26.93 21.48
N HIS A 19 -26.57 -27.88 21.02
CA HIS A 19 -27.45 -27.68 19.85
C HIS A 19 -28.54 -26.62 20.09
N LEU A 20 -29.17 -26.58 21.27
CA LEU A 20 -30.15 -25.53 21.59
C LEU A 20 -29.51 -24.14 21.68
N LEU A 21 -28.30 -24.03 22.22
CA LEU A 21 -27.54 -22.77 22.26
C LEU A 21 -27.11 -22.31 20.86
N LEU A 22 -26.71 -23.23 19.98
CA LEU A 22 -26.42 -22.95 18.56
C LEU A 22 -27.68 -22.51 17.79
N LEU A 23 -28.82 -23.16 18.02
CA LEU A 23 -30.12 -22.81 17.43
C LEU A 23 -30.66 -21.46 17.94
N GLN A 24 -30.49 -21.15 19.23
CA GLN A 24 -30.87 -19.85 19.80
C GLN A 24 -29.94 -18.73 19.32
N GLY A 25 -28.63 -18.98 19.22
CA GLY A 25 -27.68 -18.04 18.62
C GLY A 25 -27.97 -17.76 17.14
N ALA A 26 -28.29 -18.81 16.37
CA ALA A 26 -28.70 -18.68 14.97
C ALA A 26 -30.04 -17.94 14.81
N GLN A 27 -31.03 -18.19 15.68
CA GLN A 27 -32.32 -17.48 15.66
C GLN A 27 -32.21 -16.02 16.09
N ALA A 28 -31.35 -15.70 17.06
CA ALA A 28 -31.08 -14.32 17.47
C ALA A 28 -30.35 -13.55 16.36
N ALA A 29 -29.32 -14.15 15.75
CA ALA A 29 -28.63 -13.59 14.59
C ALA A 29 -29.57 -13.41 13.39
N HIS A 30 -30.49 -14.35 13.14
CA HIS A 30 -31.48 -14.25 12.07
C HIS A 30 -32.49 -13.11 12.32
N ARG A 31 -32.95 -12.90 13.56
CA ARG A 31 -33.84 -11.78 13.91
C ARG A 31 -33.16 -10.42 13.85
N GLU A 32 -31.88 -10.33 14.24
CA GLU A 32 -31.09 -9.11 14.14
C GLU A 32 -30.79 -8.76 12.67
N HIS A 33 -30.43 -9.75 11.86
CA HIS A 33 -30.29 -9.64 10.41
C HIS A 33 -31.59 -9.14 9.75
N GLN A 34 -32.77 -9.69 10.11
CA GLN A 34 -34.06 -9.23 9.58
C GLN A 34 -34.43 -7.79 9.96
N ARG A 35 -34.02 -7.28 11.13
CA ARG A 35 -34.28 -5.89 11.55
C ARG A 35 -33.35 -4.89 10.85
N LEU A 36 -32.07 -5.22 10.73
CA LEU A 36 -31.09 -4.47 9.94
C LEU A 36 -31.55 -4.35 8.48
N HIS A 37 -31.98 -5.47 7.90
CA HIS A 37 -32.47 -5.54 6.52
C HIS A 37 -33.68 -4.61 6.26
N ARG A 38 -34.57 -4.38 7.24
CA ARG A 38 -35.74 -3.47 7.11
C ARG A 38 -35.44 -1.98 7.21
N ARG A 39 -34.34 -1.58 7.85
CA ARG A 39 -33.92 -0.15 7.89
C ARG A 39 -32.96 0.17 6.76
N GLN A 40 -32.08 -0.77 6.43
CA GLN A 40 -31.28 -0.72 5.21
C GLN A 40 -32.17 -0.77 3.98
N SER A 41 -33.28 -1.52 3.97
CA SER A 41 -34.16 -1.62 2.78
C SER A 41 -34.61 -0.29 2.21
N GLN A 42 -34.72 0.77 3.04
CA GLN A 42 -35.07 2.11 2.52
C GLN A 42 -34.03 2.64 1.53
N TYR A 43 -32.73 2.39 1.77
CA TYR A 43 -31.63 2.88 0.93
C TYR A 43 -30.80 1.75 0.30
N GLN A 44 -31.19 0.49 0.51
CA GLN A 44 -30.49 -0.69 -0.01
C GLN A 44 -30.40 -0.64 -1.54
N TYR A 45 -31.43 -0.09 -2.20
CA TYR A 45 -31.44 0.09 -3.65
C TYR A 45 -30.25 0.93 -4.16
N ILE A 46 -29.70 1.85 -3.34
CA ILE A 46 -28.51 2.63 -3.67
C ILE A 46 -27.27 1.73 -3.65
N ALA A 47 -27.19 0.82 -2.70
CA ALA A 47 -26.13 -0.18 -2.65
C ALA A 47 -26.27 -1.22 -3.77
N ASP A 48 -27.47 -1.46 -4.30
CA ASP A 48 -27.66 -2.41 -5.40
C ASP A 48 -27.52 -1.76 -6.79
N GLU A 49 -27.51 -0.42 -6.84
CA GLU A 49 -27.38 0.37 -8.06
C GLU A 49 -26.03 0.12 -8.77
N GLN A 50 -26.11 -0.09 -10.08
CA GLN A 50 -24.95 -0.41 -10.92
C GLN A 50 -24.42 0.83 -11.65
N ASP A 51 -25.26 1.84 -11.90
CA ASP A 51 -24.82 3.12 -12.45
C ASP A 51 -24.17 3.98 -11.34
N PRO A 52 -22.85 4.25 -11.43
CA PRO A 52 -22.12 5.05 -10.45
C PRO A 52 -22.71 6.44 -10.22
N LEU A 53 -23.14 7.12 -11.30
CA LEU A 53 -23.67 8.48 -11.23
C LEU A 53 -25.08 8.47 -10.63
N LYS A 54 -25.89 7.47 -10.96
CA LYS A 54 -27.21 7.32 -10.36
C LYS A 54 -27.10 7.01 -8.86
N ALA A 55 -26.24 6.07 -8.45
CA ALA A 55 -26.02 5.76 -7.05
C ALA A 55 -25.56 7.00 -6.26
N ALA A 56 -24.62 7.76 -6.81
CA ALA A 56 -24.15 9.00 -6.20
C ALA A 56 -25.24 10.07 -6.13
N ALA A 57 -26.06 10.22 -7.16
CA ALA A 57 -27.18 11.16 -7.17
C ALA A 57 -28.29 10.77 -6.17
N ASP A 58 -28.54 9.48 -5.99
CA ASP A 58 -29.53 8.98 -5.03
C ASP A 58 -29.05 9.13 -3.58
N ILE A 59 -27.74 9.03 -3.32
CA ILE A 59 -27.15 9.42 -2.02
C ILE A 59 -27.44 10.88 -1.69
N GLN A 60 -27.36 11.77 -2.67
CA GLN A 60 -27.64 13.20 -2.49
C GLN A 60 -29.11 13.52 -2.22
N LYS A 61 -30.01 12.52 -2.31
CA LYS A 61 -31.42 12.63 -1.92
C LYS A 61 -31.71 12.03 -0.55
N MET A 62 -30.73 11.39 0.09
CA MET A 62 -30.90 10.81 1.43
C MET A 62 -31.06 11.91 2.47
N GLU A 63 -32.06 11.76 3.33
CA GLU A 63 -32.30 12.69 4.43
C GLU A 63 -31.08 12.77 5.37
N GLY A 64 -30.59 13.98 5.63
CA GLY A 64 -29.48 14.22 6.54
C GLY A 64 -28.08 13.90 6.01
N VAL A 65 -27.93 13.57 4.72
CA VAL A 65 -26.61 13.33 4.10
C VAL A 65 -26.02 14.61 3.47
N PRO A 66 -26.71 15.35 2.57
CA PRO A 66 -26.11 16.52 1.92
C PRO A 66 -25.66 17.60 2.92
N ASN A 67 -24.39 18.00 2.82
CA ASN A 67 -23.73 19.02 3.65
C ASN A 67 -23.85 18.82 5.16
N SER A 68 -24.12 17.59 5.61
CA SER A 68 -24.36 17.27 7.01
C SER A 68 -23.48 16.11 7.45
N SER A 69 -23.26 16.02 8.76
CA SER A 69 -22.65 14.85 9.38
C SER A 69 -23.37 14.49 10.67
N SER A 70 -23.40 13.20 10.94
CA SER A 70 -24.00 12.62 12.13
C SER A 70 -23.30 11.32 12.47
N GLU A 71 -23.30 10.95 13.74
CA GLU A 71 -22.92 9.60 14.13
C GLU A 71 -23.84 8.58 13.45
N PRO A 72 -23.29 7.46 12.94
CA PRO A 72 -24.11 6.41 12.36
C PRO A 72 -25.05 5.84 13.43
N LYS A 73 -26.31 5.59 13.06
CA LYS A 73 -27.23 4.86 13.94
C LYS A 73 -26.73 3.42 14.08
N PRO A 74 -26.38 2.93 15.29
CA PRO A 74 -25.80 1.58 15.45
C PRO A 74 -26.66 0.46 14.87
N ASP A 75 -27.98 0.62 14.91
CA ASP A 75 -28.97 -0.32 14.35
C ASP A 75 -28.92 -0.45 12.82
N TRP A 76 -28.13 0.37 12.13
CA TRP A 76 -27.92 0.27 10.68
C TRP A 76 -26.65 -0.50 10.33
N LEU A 77 -25.80 -0.81 11.32
CA LEU A 77 -24.53 -1.49 11.13
C LEU A 77 -24.68 -2.99 11.33
N ILE A 78 -24.09 -3.78 10.43
CA ILE A 78 -24.06 -5.23 10.60
C ILE A 78 -23.10 -5.63 11.73
N ILE A 79 -22.00 -4.89 11.87
CA ILE A 79 -21.06 -4.99 12.99
C ILE A 79 -21.11 -3.67 13.75
N LYS A 80 -21.30 -3.70 15.07
CA LYS A 80 -21.55 -2.48 15.86
C LYS A 80 -20.29 -1.76 16.34
N ASP A 81 -19.15 -2.45 16.40
CA ASP A 81 -17.85 -1.86 16.76
C ASP A 81 -17.07 -1.43 15.50
N ASP A 82 -15.75 -1.24 15.57
CA ASP A 82 -14.93 -0.91 14.40
C ASP A 82 -14.81 -2.08 13.40
N GLY A 83 -15.28 -3.28 13.79
CA GLY A 83 -15.22 -4.52 13.03
C GLY A 83 -13.84 -5.13 12.91
N SER A 84 -12.82 -4.61 13.60
CA SER A 84 -11.44 -5.08 13.51
C SER A 84 -11.11 -6.28 14.40
N ASN A 85 -12.09 -6.78 15.17
CA ASN A 85 -11.86 -7.80 16.20
C ASN A 85 -12.25 -9.23 15.78
N GLY A 86 -12.88 -9.41 14.62
CA GLY A 86 -13.28 -10.73 14.18
C GLY A 86 -14.14 -10.76 12.93
N ASN A 87 -14.36 -11.98 12.45
CA ASN A 87 -15.34 -12.25 11.40
C ASN A 87 -16.77 -12.17 11.94
N PRO A 88 -17.73 -11.71 11.13
CA PRO A 88 -19.14 -11.77 11.51
C PRO A 88 -19.62 -13.23 11.65
N PRO A 89 -20.76 -13.49 12.32
CA PRO A 89 -21.22 -14.84 12.64
C PRO A 89 -21.29 -15.81 11.45
N TRP A 90 -21.68 -15.35 10.25
CA TRP A 90 -21.77 -16.18 9.04
C TRP A 90 -20.41 -16.50 8.38
N LEU A 91 -19.33 -15.89 8.87
CA LEU A 91 -17.94 -16.17 8.49
C LEU A 91 -17.13 -16.73 9.67
N SER A 92 -17.80 -17.21 10.72
CA SER A 92 -17.14 -17.72 11.93
C SER A 92 -16.23 -18.94 11.68
N GLN A 93 -16.49 -19.69 10.61
CA GLN A 93 -15.66 -20.81 10.16
C GLN A 93 -14.35 -20.37 9.47
N VAL A 94 -14.28 -19.12 8.99
CA VAL A 94 -13.08 -18.60 8.34
C VAL A 94 -12.13 -18.10 9.43
N PRO A 95 -10.87 -18.58 9.47
CA PRO A 95 -9.91 -18.10 10.46
C PRO A 95 -9.76 -16.58 10.42
N PHE A 96 -9.69 -15.97 11.59
CA PHE A 96 -9.37 -14.56 11.76
C PHE A 96 -8.17 -14.45 12.69
N VAL A 97 -7.11 -13.78 12.23
CA VAL A 97 -5.93 -13.54 13.04
C VAL A 97 -5.98 -12.11 13.55
N ALA A 98 -6.02 -11.97 14.87
CA ALA A 98 -6.11 -10.67 15.55
C ALA A 98 -4.89 -9.80 15.25
N THR A 99 -5.12 -8.49 15.16
CA THR A 99 -4.04 -7.53 14.96
C THR A 99 -3.22 -7.39 16.25
N PRO A 100 -1.88 -7.52 16.21
CA PRO A 100 -1.05 -7.29 17.39
C PRO A 100 -1.15 -5.84 17.86
N GLN A 101 -1.14 -5.67 19.18
CA GLN A 101 -1.08 -4.35 19.80
C GLN A 101 0.35 -3.80 19.73
N ALA A 102 0.46 -2.48 19.69
CA ALA A 102 1.74 -1.76 19.76
C ALA A 102 1.65 -0.68 20.84
N ASN A 103 2.79 -0.32 21.43
CA ASN A 103 2.80 0.64 22.52
C ASN A 103 2.94 2.06 21.99
N THR A 104 2.15 2.97 22.53
CA THR A 104 2.31 4.42 22.34
C THR A 104 2.76 5.09 23.62
N ILE A 105 3.50 6.19 23.49
CA ILE A 105 3.71 7.13 24.60
C ILE A 105 3.13 8.50 24.27
N THR A 106 2.73 9.21 25.33
CA THR A 106 2.42 10.63 25.26
C THR A 106 3.72 11.43 25.35
N LEU A 107 4.03 12.17 24.29
CA LEU A 107 5.20 13.04 24.22
C LEU A 107 4.97 14.33 25.03
N ALA A 108 6.04 15.11 25.25
CA ALA A 108 5.94 16.42 25.89
C ALA A 108 5.01 17.38 25.15
N SER A 109 4.82 17.19 23.84
CA SER A 109 3.86 17.93 23.02
C SER A 109 2.38 17.54 23.26
N GLY A 110 2.10 16.55 24.09
CA GLY A 110 0.76 15.97 24.33
C GLY A 110 0.27 15.03 23.23
N LYS A 111 1.06 14.82 22.17
CA LYS A 111 0.73 13.90 21.08
C LYS A 111 1.21 12.48 21.38
N LEU A 112 0.53 11.50 20.79
CA LEU A 112 0.93 10.10 20.84
C LEU A 112 1.95 9.78 19.75
N GLY A 113 2.99 9.03 20.10
CA GLY A 113 3.95 8.42 19.18
C GLY A 113 4.12 6.93 19.47
N TRP A 114 4.29 6.12 18.43
CA TRP A 114 4.56 4.69 18.54
C TRP A 114 5.99 4.44 19.03
N GLN A 115 6.15 3.66 20.09
CA GLN A 115 7.48 3.26 20.59
C GLN A 115 8.13 2.18 19.74
N ASN A 116 7.32 1.37 19.08
CA ASN A 116 7.73 0.30 18.20
C ASN A 116 6.60 0.02 17.20
N VAL A 117 6.96 -0.71 16.15
CA VAL A 117 5.97 -1.42 15.33
C VAL A 117 6.12 -2.91 15.63
N PRO A 118 5.01 -3.66 15.77
CA PRO A 118 5.03 -5.02 16.29
C PRO A 118 5.41 -6.03 15.21
N ASP A 119 5.95 -7.18 15.59
CA ASP A 119 6.00 -8.33 14.66
C ASP A 119 4.60 -8.90 14.45
N MET A 120 4.38 -9.55 13.31
CA MET A 120 3.06 -10.04 12.91
C MET A 120 3.16 -11.43 12.26
N GLU A 121 2.32 -12.36 12.72
CA GLU A 121 2.22 -13.69 12.13
C GLU A 121 1.89 -13.65 10.63
N GLY A 122 2.62 -14.43 9.84
CA GLY A 122 2.45 -14.50 8.39
C GLY A 122 3.05 -13.31 7.63
N PHE A 123 3.84 -12.47 8.30
CA PHE A 123 4.57 -11.37 7.69
C PHE A 123 6.01 -11.29 8.20
N THR A 124 6.90 -10.87 7.31
CA THR A 124 8.26 -10.42 7.65
C THR A 124 8.25 -8.90 7.75
N LEU A 125 8.65 -8.35 8.89
CA LEU A 125 8.94 -6.92 9.04
C LEU A 125 10.33 -6.62 8.47
N ASN A 126 10.39 -6.28 7.19
CA ASN A 126 11.63 -5.90 6.51
C ASN A 126 11.97 -4.44 6.79
N ARG A 127 13.05 -4.20 7.55
CA ARG A 127 13.59 -2.86 7.85
C ARG A 127 14.82 -2.48 7.04
N THR A 128 15.26 -3.37 6.15
CA THR A 128 16.52 -3.23 5.40
C THR A 128 16.30 -2.82 3.95
N TRP A 129 15.05 -2.69 3.49
CA TRP A 129 14.75 -2.28 2.11
C TRP A 129 15.19 -0.83 1.85
N LYS A 130 16.17 -0.68 0.97
CA LYS A 130 16.85 0.59 0.66
C LYS A 130 16.08 1.37 -0.41
N VAL A 131 15.64 2.58 -0.08
CA VAL A 131 15.13 3.55 -1.07
C VAL A 131 16.27 4.38 -1.65
N LEU A 132 17.21 4.74 -0.78
CA LEU A 132 18.50 5.37 -1.10
C LEU A 132 19.57 4.67 -0.25
N PRO A 133 20.88 4.82 -0.55
CA PRO A 133 21.95 4.08 0.13
C PRO A 133 21.86 4.10 1.67
N ASP A 134 21.48 5.23 2.27
CA ASP A 134 21.39 5.39 3.72
C ASP A 134 19.96 5.50 4.26
N LEU A 135 18.95 5.33 3.40
CA LEU A 135 17.54 5.50 3.77
C LEU A 135 16.72 4.25 3.45
N ASN A 136 16.07 3.72 4.48
CA ASN A 136 15.29 2.49 4.42
C ASN A 136 13.79 2.79 4.54
N MET A 137 12.96 2.09 3.77
CA MET A 137 11.52 2.05 4.02
C MET A 137 11.20 0.75 4.76
N PRO A 138 10.83 0.79 6.06
CA PRO A 138 10.31 -0.38 6.74
C PRO A 138 8.99 -0.83 6.11
N MET A 139 8.81 -2.14 5.91
CA MET A 139 7.61 -2.73 5.31
C MET A 139 7.27 -4.09 5.94
N TYR A 140 5.98 -4.35 6.14
CA TYR A 140 5.49 -5.72 6.31
C TYR A 140 5.33 -6.36 4.94
N ILE A 141 5.93 -7.53 4.72
CA ILE A 141 5.76 -8.31 3.49
C ILE A 141 5.27 -9.71 3.88
N SER A 142 4.20 -10.18 3.24
CA SER A 142 3.63 -11.50 3.55
C SER A 142 4.65 -12.63 3.34
N SER A 143 4.63 -13.63 4.22
CA SER A 143 5.66 -14.68 4.27
C SER A 143 5.69 -15.63 3.06
N ASN A 144 4.73 -15.53 2.14
CA ASN A 144 4.80 -16.22 0.84
C ASN A 144 5.85 -15.63 -0.10
N TYR A 145 6.33 -14.41 0.15
CA TYR A 145 7.52 -13.89 -0.53
C TYR A 145 8.78 -14.31 0.22
N GLN A 146 9.71 -14.92 -0.53
CA GLN A 146 10.99 -15.39 -0.02
C GLN A 146 12.12 -14.82 -0.90
N PRO A 147 12.92 -13.86 -0.39
CA PRO A 147 14.01 -13.26 -1.17
C PRO A 147 15.00 -14.29 -1.70
N GLY A 148 15.35 -14.20 -2.99
CA GLY A 148 16.29 -15.11 -3.65
C GLY A 148 15.76 -16.54 -3.89
N GLN A 149 14.49 -16.80 -3.59
CA GLN A 149 13.82 -18.08 -3.84
C GLN A 149 12.84 -17.96 -5.01
N ASP A 150 12.19 -19.08 -5.36
CA ASP A 150 11.12 -19.08 -6.36
C ASP A 150 9.84 -18.41 -5.82
N ASN A 151 9.51 -17.26 -6.42
CA ASN A 151 8.28 -16.52 -6.13
C ASN A 151 7.27 -16.60 -7.31
N SER A 152 7.38 -17.60 -8.18
CA SER A 152 6.52 -17.80 -9.36
C SER A 152 5.04 -18.03 -9.05
N ARG A 153 4.70 -18.36 -7.81
CA ARG A 153 3.30 -18.48 -7.37
C ARG A 153 2.61 -17.12 -7.24
N ILE A 154 3.35 -16.05 -6.97
CA ILE A 154 2.80 -14.72 -6.74
C ILE A 154 2.35 -14.11 -8.08
N GLN A 155 1.04 -13.88 -8.20
CA GLN A 155 0.40 -13.30 -9.39
C GLN A 155 -0.18 -11.90 -9.14
N ARG A 156 -0.47 -11.57 -7.87
CA ARG A 156 -0.95 -10.25 -7.47
C ARG A 156 -0.19 -9.76 -6.26
N ALA A 157 0.16 -8.48 -6.25
CA ALA A 157 0.65 -7.81 -5.06
C ALA A 157 -0.35 -6.74 -4.62
N ILE A 158 -0.55 -6.60 -3.30
CA ILE A 158 -1.42 -5.60 -2.69
C ILE A 158 -0.55 -4.70 -1.83
N ILE A 159 -0.53 -3.41 -2.14
CA ILE A 159 0.18 -2.39 -1.37
C ILE A 159 -0.84 -1.67 -0.48
N THR A 160 -0.76 -1.87 0.83
CA THR A 160 -1.73 -1.31 1.78
C THR A 160 -1.26 0.00 2.39
N MET A 161 -2.14 1.00 2.44
CA MET A 161 -1.88 2.29 3.08
C MET A 161 -2.62 2.38 4.43
N PRO A 162 -1.95 2.81 5.52
CA PRO A 162 -2.55 2.87 6.84
C PRO A 162 -3.60 3.98 6.98
N GLY A 163 -4.40 3.90 8.04
CA GLY A 163 -5.32 4.95 8.45
C GLY A 163 -4.62 6.11 9.17
N LYS A 164 -5.42 7.00 9.77
CA LYS A 164 -4.94 8.14 10.56
C LYS A 164 -3.98 7.74 11.71
N PRO A 165 -4.18 6.61 12.42
CA PRO A 165 -3.26 6.17 13.46
C PRO A 165 -1.90 5.69 12.96
N ARG A 166 -1.73 5.50 11.63
CA ARG A 166 -0.49 5.02 10.99
C ARG A 166 -0.09 3.59 11.39
N ASP A 167 -1.07 2.83 11.83
CA ASP A 167 -1.04 1.41 12.21
C ASP A 167 -0.92 0.50 10.98
N SER A 168 0.22 0.60 10.28
CA SER A 168 0.45 -0.08 8.98
C SER A 168 0.35 -1.61 9.08
N TRP A 169 0.72 -2.17 10.22
CA TRP A 169 0.54 -3.60 10.50
C TRP A 169 -0.94 -3.99 10.56
N LYS A 170 -1.81 -3.16 11.16
CA LYS A 170 -3.26 -3.39 11.19
C LYS A 170 -3.80 -3.52 9.78
N TYR A 171 -3.46 -2.59 8.89
CA TYR A 171 -3.97 -2.62 7.53
C TYR A 171 -3.46 -3.82 6.73
N ALA A 172 -2.17 -4.17 6.82
CA ALA A 172 -1.66 -5.39 6.23
C ALA A 172 -2.39 -6.65 6.75
N ASN A 173 -2.64 -6.72 8.06
CA ASN A 173 -3.37 -7.80 8.73
C ASN A 173 -4.82 -7.92 8.24
N LEU A 174 -5.54 -6.80 8.15
CA LEU A 174 -6.94 -6.76 7.71
C LEU A 174 -7.09 -7.19 6.25
N PHE A 175 -6.18 -6.79 5.37
CA PHE A 175 -6.15 -7.28 3.99
C PHE A 175 -5.81 -8.78 3.93
N ARG A 176 -4.93 -9.31 4.80
CA ARG A 176 -4.68 -10.76 4.92
C ARG A 176 -5.93 -11.51 5.37
N ASN A 177 -6.66 -10.99 6.36
CA ASN A 177 -7.90 -11.62 6.83
C ASN A 177 -8.98 -11.62 5.72
N ALA A 178 -9.09 -10.52 4.95
CA ALA A 178 -9.97 -10.48 3.79
C ALA A 178 -9.54 -11.47 2.69
N LEU A 179 -8.24 -11.59 2.40
CA LEU A 179 -7.71 -12.61 1.49
C LEU A 179 -8.05 -14.04 1.95
N THR A 180 -8.05 -14.29 3.26
CA THR A 180 -8.40 -15.60 3.83
C THR A 180 -9.86 -15.94 3.53
N ILE A 181 -10.77 -14.96 3.62
CA ILE A 181 -12.18 -15.14 3.18
C ILE A 181 -12.22 -15.52 1.70
N VAL A 182 -11.50 -14.78 0.84
CA VAL A 182 -11.46 -15.04 -0.61
C VAL A 182 -10.97 -16.45 -0.91
N ALA A 183 -9.85 -16.86 -0.31
CA ALA A 183 -9.22 -18.14 -0.53
C ALA A 183 -10.00 -19.32 0.07
N SER A 184 -10.83 -19.06 1.10
CA SER A 184 -11.71 -20.09 1.68
C SER A 184 -12.84 -20.52 0.75
N ASN A 185 -13.20 -19.68 -0.23
CA ASN A 185 -14.20 -20.02 -1.23
C ASN A 185 -13.53 -20.50 -2.53
N ALA A 186 -13.52 -21.81 -2.74
CA ALA A 186 -12.92 -22.45 -3.91
C ALA A 186 -13.47 -21.92 -5.26
N SER A 187 -14.71 -21.40 -5.31
CA SER A 187 -15.28 -20.84 -6.55
C SER A 187 -14.56 -19.58 -7.03
N ASN A 188 -13.80 -18.91 -6.15
CA ASN A 188 -13.02 -17.73 -6.52
C ASN A 188 -11.77 -18.10 -7.34
N GLY A 189 -11.31 -19.34 -7.28
CA GLY A 189 -10.13 -19.80 -8.04
C GLY A 189 -8.82 -19.12 -7.65
N ILE A 190 -8.74 -18.54 -6.45
CA ILE A 190 -7.54 -17.88 -5.90
C ILE A 190 -7.07 -18.64 -4.67
N SER A 191 -5.78 -18.90 -4.59
CA SER A 191 -5.11 -19.39 -3.38
C SER A 191 -4.33 -18.26 -2.70
N ALA A 192 -4.28 -18.28 -1.37
CA ALA A 192 -3.66 -17.20 -0.58
C ALA A 192 -2.17 -16.99 -0.91
N ASP A 193 -1.45 -18.05 -1.29
CA ASP A 193 -0.03 -18.00 -1.68
C ASP A 193 0.22 -17.27 -3.01
N GLN A 194 -0.83 -17.06 -3.82
CA GLN A 194 -0.74 -16.33 -5.09
C GLN A 194 -0.84 -14.80 -4.93
N VAL A 195 -1.16 -14.32 -3.72
CA VAL A 195 -1.30 -12.90 -3.42
C VAL A 195 -0.24 -12.50 -2.39
N MET A 196 0.62 -11.56 -2.75
CA MET A 196 1.56 -10.93 -1.82
C MET A 196 0.93 -9.66 -1.23
N ILE A 197 1.07 -9.44 0.07
CA ILE A 197 0.64 -8.21 0.74
C ILE A 197 1.89 -7.46 1.21
N VAL A 198 1.98 -6.19 0.86
CA VAL A 198 3.05 -5.27 1.24
C VAL A 198 2.42 -4.10 1.99
N GLY A 199 2.79 -3.92 3.25
CA GLY A 199 2.35 -2.80 4.09
C GLY A 199 3.52 -1.89 4.44
N PRO A 200 3.82 -0.85 3.65
CA PRO A 200 4.86 0.10 3.97
C PRO A 200 4.52 0.88 5.24
N VAL A 201 5.49 1.03 6.13
CA VAL A 201 5.29 1.63 7.46
C VAL A 201 5.52 3.14 7.41
N PHE A 202 4.43 3.91 7.46
CA PHE A 202 4.48 5.38 7.43
C PHE A 202 4.52 6.00 8.83
N LEU A 203 5.71 6.07 9.41
CA LEU A 203 5.96 6.72 10.71
C LEU A 203 6.15 8.23 10.56
N ASN A 204 6.00 8.97 11.66
CA ASN A 204 6.14 10.41 11.72
C ASN A 204 7.17 10.86 12.79
N SER A 205 7.35 12.18 12.91
CA SER A 205 8.28 12.79 13.86
C SER A 205 7.95 12.42 15.31
N GLU A 206 6.67 12.29 15.65
CA GLU A 206 6.23 11.86 16.97
C GLU A 206 6.67 10.41 17.26
N ASP A 207 6.62 9.49 16.29
CA ASP A 207 7.16 8.14 16.52
C ASP A 207 8.67 8.10 16.62
N LYS A 208 9.36 8.99 15.89
CA LYS A 208 10.81 9.10 16.00
C LYS A 208 11.19 9.52 17.42
N GLU A 209 10.52 10.53 17.97
CA GLU A 209 10.71 10.96 19.37
C GLU A 209 10.36 9.84 20.35
N ALA A 210 9.35 9.03 20.05
CA ALA A 210 8.96 7.88 20.85
C ALA A 210 9.86 6.64 20.72
N GLY A 211 10.80 6.61 19.75
CA GLY A 211 11.71 5.50 19.50
C GLY A 211 11.22 4.44 18.49
N GLY A 212 10.07 4.67 17.84
CA GLY A 212 9.48 3.78 16.84
C GLY A 212 10.24 3.76 15.50
N VAL A 213 10.89 4.87 15.14
CA VAL A 213 11.73 5.00 13.94
C VAL A 213 13.17 4.60 14.27
N LYS A 214 13.73 3.64 13.54
CA LYS A 214 15.13 3.20 13.69
C LYS A 214 16.06 3.97 12.76
N ASP A 215 17.36 3.83 12.99
CA ASP A 215 18.37 4.56 12.22
C ASP A 215 18.25 4.29 10.71
N GLY A 216 18.25 5.37 9.92
CA GLY A 216 18.06 5.34 8.48
C GLY A 216 16.61 5.14 8.03
N GLU A 217 15.65 4.85 8.91
CA GLU A 217 14.25 4.66 8.50
C GLU A 217 13.57 5.97 8.12
N LEU A 218 12.76 5.94 7.08
CA LEU A 218 12.01 7.08 6.60
C LEU A 218 10.87 7.46 7.54
N TYR A 219 10.69 8.76 7.76
CA TYR A 219 9.57 9.29 8.55
C TYR A 219 9.12 10.65 8.01
N TRP A 220 7.89 11.05 8.33
CA TRP A 220 7.25 12.28 7.86
C TRP A 220 6.86 13.23 9.00
N HIS A 221 6.34 14.41 8.66
CA HIS A 221 5.71 15.28 9.64
C HIS A 221 4.21 15.02 9.69
N GLY A 222 3.68 14.69 10.88
CA GLY A 222 2.25 14.40 11.06
C GLY A 222 1.73 13.41 10.00
N SER A 223 0.66 13.80 9.31
CA SER A 223 0.05 13.02 8.22
C SER A 223 0.52 13.47 6.83
N GLN A 224 1.64 14.17 6.69
CA GLN A 224 2.08 14.69 5.39
C GLN A 224 2.46 13.58 4.39
N TRP A 225 2.72 12.35 4.87
CA TRP A 225 2.96 11.18 4.01
C TRP A 225 1.78 10.87 3.08
N GLN A 226 0.53 11.08 3.50
CA GLN A 226 -0.61 10.74 2.64
C GLN A 226 -0.70 11.65 1.42
N SER A 227 -0.19 12.89 1.50
CA SER A 227 -0.27 13.87 0.41
C SER A 227 1.02 13.95 -0.39
N GLY A 228 1.88 12.93 -0.30
CA GLY A 228 3.10 12.87 -1.11
C GLY A 228 4.20 13.84 -0.67
N GLN A 229 4.16 14.37 0.56
CA GLN A 229 5.19 15.30 1.02
C GLN A 229 6.52 14.57 1.26
N HIS A 230 7.58 15.36 1.40
CA HIS A 230 8.92 14.83 1.60
C HIS A 230 9.15 14.29 3.01
N VAL A 231 10.05 13.31 3.09
CA VAL A 231 10.57 12.75 4.35
C VAL A 231 11.28 13.81 5.19
N ARG A 232 11.32 13.60 6.51
CA ARG A 232 11.91 14.52 7.49
C ARG A 232 13.30 14.10 7.96
N ASN A 233 13.89 13.09 7.33
CA ASN A 233 15.25 12.62 7.60
C ASN A 233 16.30 13.71 7.41
N GLU A 234 17.38 13.60 8.18
CA GLU A 234 18.57 14.44 8.07
C GLU A 234 19.75 13.60 7.53
N PRO A 235 20.59 14.15 6.64
CA PRO A 235 20.46 15.47 6.01
C PRO A 235 19.20 15.55 5.13
N LYS A 236 18.57 16.73 5.05
CA LYS A 236 17.29 16.94 4.33
C LYS A 236 17.31 16.34 2.92
N VAL A 237 16.44 15.36 2.68
CA VAL A 237 16.22 14.74 1.37
C VAL A 237 14.84 15.12 0.82
N LYS A 238 14.77 15.48 -0.46
CA LYS A 238 13.51 15.84 -1.17
C LYS A 238 12.75 14.61 -1.67
N LEU A 239 12.72 13.54 -0.88
CA LEU A 239 12.09 12.27 -1.24
C LEU A 239 10.61 12.27 -0.81
N SER A 240 9.71 12.42 -1.78
CA SER A 240 8.26 12.24 -1.61
C SER A 240 7.89 10.79 -1.26
N SER A 241 6.85 10.58 -0.45
CA SER A 241 6.25 9.25 -0.26
C SER A 241 5.75 8.61 -1.58
N TYR A 242 5.41 9.39 -2.61
CA TYR A 242 5.00 8.85 -3.90
C TYR A 242 6.16 8.24 -4.70
N HIS A 243 7.39 8.74 -4.50
CA HIS A 243 8.56 8.05 -5.07
C HIS A 243 8.76 6.67 -4.43
N ILE A 244 8.42 6.51 -3.15
CA ILE A 244 8.52 5.21 -2.46
C ILE A 244 7.50 4.24 -3.04
N LEU A 245 6.26 4.68 -3.26
CA LEU A 245 5.24 3.86 -3.92
C LEU A 245 5.66 3.47 -5.34
N ASP A 246 6.26 4.40 -6.10
CA ASP A 246 6.85 4.09 -7.41
C ASP A 246 7.98 3.06 -7.28
N ASN A 247 8.87 3.18 -6.29
CA ASN A 247 9.98 2.24 -6.09
C ASN A 247 9.51 0.84 -5.70
N ILE A 248 8.50 0.72 -4.84
CA ILE A 248 7.91 -0.58 -4.47
C ILE A 248 7.27 -1.22 -5.71
N THR A 249 6.55 -0.44 -6.52
CA THR A 249 5.88 -0.95 -7.72
C THR A 249 6.88 -1.32 -8.81
N ASP A 250 7.94 -0.51 -8.99
CA ASP A 250 9.06 -0.81 -9.87
C ASP A 250 9.77 -2.11 -9.40
N TRP A 251 9.99 -2.32 -8.10
CA TRP A 251 10.52 -3.58 -7.57
C TRP A 251 9.63 -4.77 -7.94
N ILE A 252 8.31 -4.67 -7.73
CA ILE A 252 7.37 -5.76 -8.03
C ILE A 252 7.38 -6.12 -9.53
N PHE A 253 7.30 -5.13 -10.43
CA PHE A 253 7.19 -5.41 -11.86
C PHE A 253 8.52 -5.59 -12.60
N THR A 254 9.63 -5.06 -12.07
CA THR A 254 10.88 -4.93 -12.86
C THR A 254 12.10 -5.61 -12.24
N SER A 255 12.03 -6.09 -10.99
CA SER A 255 13.15 -6.82 -10.36
C SER A 255 13.45 -8.17 -11.03
N GLY A 256 12.46 -8.79 -11.65
CA GLY A 256 12.53 -10.18 -12.11
C GLY A 256 12.28 -11.22 -11.01
N GLU A 257 12.04 -10.80 -9.76
CA GLU A 257 11.78 -11.71 -8.64
C GLU A 257 10.40 -12.37 -8.74
N PHE A 258 9.44 -11.75 -9.43
CA PHE A 258 8.05 -12.21 -9.52
C PHE A 258 7.67 -12.56 -10.97
N PRO A 259 8.10 -13.72 -11.51
CA PRO A 259 7.93 -14.03 -12.93
C PRO A 259 6.47 -14.16 -13.38
N SER A 260 5.54 -14.44 -12.44
CA SER A 260 4.11 -14.58 -12.72
C SER A 260 3.29 -13.35 -12.34
N ILE A 261 3.92 -12.23 -11.95
CA ILE A 261 3.19 -11.04 -11.53
C ILE A 261 2.32 -10.50 -12.68
N LYS A 262 1.05 -10.29 -12.39
CA LYS A 262 0.06 -9.77 -13.35
C LYS A 262 -0.45 -8.41 -12.95
N GLN A 263 -0.75 -8.20 -11.67
CA GLN A 263 -1.44 -7.01 -11.18
C GLN A 263 -0.87 -6.49 -9.85
N VAL A 264 -0.92 -5.18 -9.66
CA VAL A 264 -0.71 -4.52 -8.36
C VAL A 264 -1.97 -3.78 -7.96
N VAL A 265 -2.39 -3.91 -6.70
CA VAL A 265 -3.51 -3.16 -6.13
C VAL A 265 -3.03 -2.27 -4.99
N PHE A 266 -3.26 -0.97 -5.09
CA PHE A 266 -3.12 -0.08 -3.94
C PHE A 266 -4.44 -0.03 -3.20
N GLY A 267 -4.42 -0.32 -1.90
CA GLY A 267 -5.62 -0.32 -1.07
C GLY A 267 -5.45 0.52 0.18
N GLY A 268 -6.46 1.32 0.52
CA GLY A 268 -6.48 2.07 1.78
C GLY A 268 -7.89 2.42 2.20
N HIS A 269 -8.11 2.54 3.50
CA HIS A 269 -9.35 3.04 4.11
C HIS A 269 -9.08 4.35 4.86
N SER A 270 -10.09 5.23 4.96
CA SER A 270 -10.00 6.51 5.66
C SER A 270 -8.84 7.38 5.15
N MET A 271 -7.88 7.75 5.99
CA MET A 271 -6.67 8.49 5.57
C MET A 271 -5.80 7.72 4.57
N GLY A 272 -5.78 6.39 4.64
CA GLY A 272 -5.09 5.55 3.66
C GLY A 272 -5.72 5.68 2.29
N ALA A 273 -7.06 5.76 2.22
CA ALA A 273 -7.78 5.98 0.97
C ALA A 273 -7.52 7.39 0.41
N GLN A 274 -7.35 8.41 1.26
CA GLN A 274 -6.88 9.72 0.82
C GLN A 274 -5.49 9.60 0.16
N ALA A 275 -4.57 8.83 0.76
CA ALA A 275 -3.23 8.61 0.22
C ALA A 275 -3.26 7.93 -1.14
N VAL A 276 -4.03 6.85 -1.27
CA VAL A 276 -4.17 6.11 -2.52
C VAL A 276 -4.82 6.99 -3.60
N GLN A 277 -5.87 7.75 -3.28
CA GLN A 277 -6.52 8.64 -4.25
C GLN A 277 -5.58 9.75 -4.72
N ARG A 278 -4.90 10.42 -3.79
CA ARG A 278 -3.98 11.52 -4.11
C ARG A 278 -2.75 11.03 -4.86
N TYR A 279 -2.27 9.80 -4.57
CA TYR A 279 -1.23 9.17 -5.37
C TYR A 279 -1.74 8.85 -6.77
N ALA A 280 -2.90 8.23 -6.93
CA ALA A 280 -3.48 7.94 -8.25
C ALA A 280 -3.62 9.20 -9.13
N VAL A 281 -3.99 10.35 -8.55
CA VAL A 281 -4.08 11.64 -9.26
C VAL A 281 -2.71 12.10 -9.79
N LEU A 282 -1.67 12.08 -8.96
CA LEU A 282 -0.35 12.61 -9.37
C LEU A 282 0.59 11.58 -9.96
N LYS A 283 0.32 10.28 -9.81
CA LYS A 283 1.21 9.19 -10.23
C LYS A 283 1.59 9.40 -11.69
N LYS A 284 2.90 9.34 -11.95
CA LYS A 284 3.45 9.42 -13.31
C LYS A 284 3.22 8.11 -14.08
N THR A 285 3.08 8.25 -15.39
CA THR A 285 2.87 7.11 -16.31
C THR A 285 4.10 6.20 -16.29
N LYS A 286 3.85 4.91 -16.07
CA LYS A 286 4.84 3.83 -16.20
C LYS A 286 4.27 2.76 -17.13
N ALA A 287 5.16 1.97 -17.74
CA ALA A 287 4.77 0.96 -18.73
C ALA A 287 3.73 -0.04 -18.18
N TYR A 288 3.81 -0.41 -16.91
CA TYR A 288 2.91 -1.36 -16.26
C TYR A 288 1.59 -0.75 -15.74
N ASP A 289 1.34 0.56 -15.93
CA ASP A 289 0.15 1.23 -15.37
C ASP A 289 -1.22 0.59 -15.74
N PRO A 290 -1.42 -0.06 -16.91
CA PRO A 290 -2.65 -0.82 -17.21
C PRO A 290 -2.92 -1.98 -16.24
N ASN A 291 -1.90 -2.42 -15.51
CA ASN A 291 -1.92 -3.50 -14.54
C ASN A 291 -1.97 -3.02 -13.08
N ILE A 292 -2.40 -1.77 -12.86
CA ILE A 292 -2.56 -1.19 -11.51
C ILE A 292 -4.03 -0.89 -11.24
N HIS A 293 -4.50 -1.33 -10.07
CA HIS A 293 -5.80 -0.96 -9.53
C HIS A 293 -5.64 -0.13 -8.25
N PHE A 294 -6.59 0.77 -8.00
CA PHE A 294 -6.64 1.60 -6.80
C PHE A 294 -7.98 1.39 -6.09
N TRP A 295 -7.98 0.87 -4.88
CA TRP A 295 -9.17 0.73 -4.04
C TRP A 295 -9.18 1.78 -2.93
N LEU A 296 -10.29 2.53 -2.84
CA LEU A 296 -10.43 3.72 -2.01
C LEU A 296 -11.63 3.57 -1.05
N GLY A 297 -11.40 3.15 0.20
CA GLY A 297 -12.47 3.00 1.20
C GLY A 297 -12.68 4.27 2.05
N ASN A 298 -13.87 4.87 1.99
CA ASN A 298 -14.28 6.01 2.84
C ASN A 298 -13.23 7.14 3.02
N PRO A 299 -12.66 7.76 1.97
CA PRO A 299 -11.73 8.88 2.15
C PRO A 299 -12.33 10.04 2.95
N GLY A 300 -11.57 10.53 3.94
CA GLY A 300 -11.93 11.71 4.73
C GLY A 300 -12.01 13.00 3.93
N SER A 301 -11.23 13.13 2.87
CA SER A 301 -11.25 14.25 1.92
C SER A 301 -10.61 13.82 0.59
N TRP A 302 -10.89 14.55 -0.47
CA TRP A 302 -10.51 14.21 -1.84
C TRP A 302 -9.65 15.31 -2.45
N ALA A 303 -8.66 14.94 -3.28
CA ALA A 303 -8.05 15.90 -4.19
C ALA A 303 -8.96 16.05 -5.41
N TRP A 304 -9.65 17.19 -5.49
CA TRP A 304 -10.55 17.51 -6.60
C TRP A 304 -9.79 17.78 -7.89
N LEU A 305 -10.39 17.35 -8.99
CA LEU A 305 -9.83 17.46 -10.34
C LEU A 305 -10.22 18.78 -11.01
N ASP A 306 -11.33 19.38 -10.57
CA ASP A 306 -11.84 20.67 -11.01
C ASP A 306 -11.95 21.68 -9.85
N ASP A 307 -12.47 22.86 -10.18
CA ASP A 307 -12.63 23.98 -9.26
C ASP A 307 -14.08 24.10 -8.74
N GLN A 308 -14.96 23.14 -9.07
CA GLN A 308 -16.39 23.21 -8.78
C GLN A 308 -16.73 22.41 -7.52
N ARG A 309 -16.60 23.06 -6.36
CA ARG A 309 -17.05 22.48 -5.08
C ARG A 309 -18.58 22.52 -4.96
N PRO A 310 -19.22 21.47 -4.43
CA PRO A 310 -20.68 21.40 -4.24
C PRO A 310 -21.19 22.40 -3.19
N TYR A 311 -20.37 22.70 -2.18
CA TYR A 311 -20.75 23.60 -1.10
C TYR A 311 -19.75 24.76 -1.04
N GLN A 312 -20.19 25.95 -1.47
CA GLN A 312 -19.37 27.16 -1.48
C GLN A 312 -19.17 27.73 -0.07
N ASN A 313 -17.97 28.27 0.18
CA ASN A 313 -17.61 28.95 1.42
C ASN A 313 -16.48 29.95 1.12
N ASP A 314 -16.85 31.20 0.88
CA ASP A 314 -15.93 32.26 0.47
C ASP A 314 -14.88 32.61 1.53
N SER A 315 -15.14 32.29 2.80
CA SER A 315 -14.19 32.48 3.90
C SER A 315 -13.11 31.39 3.97
N CYS A 316 -13.29 30.28 3.25
CA CYS A 316 -12.35 29.17 3.28
C CYS A 316 -11.16 29.40 2.34
N THR A 317 -10.01 29.79 2.89
CA THR A 317 -8.80 29.97 2.09
C THR A 317 -8.11 28.63 1.79
N GLY A 318 -7.43 28.56 0.63
CA GLY A 318 -6.65 27.36 0.25
C GLY A 318 -7.49 26.11 -0.06
N TRP A 319 -8.80 26.25 -0.32
CA TRP A 319 -9.70 25.14 -0.70
C TRP A 319 -9.27 24.36 -1.95
N ASN A 320 -8.45 24.99 -2.80
CA ASN A 320 -7.87 24.38 -3.99
C ASN A 320 -6.36 24.12 -3.88
N SER A 321 -5.81 24.18 -2.66
CA SER A 321 -4.43 23.76 -2.38
C SER A 321 -4.32 22.24 -2.36
N TRP A 322 -3.12 21.74 -2.69
CA TRP A 322 -2.81 20.33 -2.81
C TRP A 322 -3.19 19.55 -1.56
N GLY A 323 -3.84 18.41 -1.78
CA GLY A 323 -4.58 17.67 -0.77
C GLY A 323 -6.10 17.83 -0.96
N TYR A 324 -6.57 19.03 -1.30
CA TYR A 324 -7.99 19.31 -1.53
C TYR A 324 -8.32 19.59 -3.00
N GLY A 325 -7.33 19.98 -3.80
CA GLY A 325 -7.44 20.16 -5.25
C GLY A 325 -6.09 20.35 -5.93
N ILE A 326 -6.10 20.50 -7.24
CA ILE A 326 -4.88 20.67 -8.07
C ILE A 326 -4.76 22.06 -8.71
N GLY A 327 -5.66 23.00 -8.42
CA GLY A 327 -5.64 24.32 -9.07
C GLY A 327 -4.54 25.26 -8.54
N ASN A 328 -4.13 25.15 -7.27
CA ASN A 328 -2.99 25.92 -6.77
C ASN A 328 -1.65 25.20 -7.02
N ILE A 329 -1.05 25.45 -8.19
CA ILE A 329 0.20 24.82 -8.65
C ILE A 329 1.34 24.95 -7.62
N SER A 330 1.45 26.09 -6.92
CA SER A 330 2.53 26.32 -5.95
C SER A 330 2.50 25.35 -4.77
N SER A 331 1.30 24.89 -4.41
CA SER A 331 1.07 23.93 -3.33
C SER A 331 1.29 22.47 -3.75
N VAL A 332 1.19 22.16 -5.05
CA VAL A 332 1.44 20.80 -5.59
C VAL A 332 2.86 20.37 -5.26
N ILE A 333 3.03 19.15 -4.75
CA ILE A 333 4.33 18.61 -4.38
C ILE A 333 5.29 18.52 -5.57
N ARG A 334 6.59 18.67 -5.30
CA ARG A 334 7.65 18.66 -6.32
C ARG A 334 7.61 17.41 -7.23
N TYR A 335 7.11 16.28 -6.71
CA TYR A 335 6.93 15.02 -7.44
C TYR A 335 6.24 15.23 -8.80
N ALA A 336 5.11 15.95 -8.84
CA ALA A 336 4.32 16.14 -10.06
C ALA A 336 3.98 17.62 -10.35
N ARG A 337 4.57 18.58 -9.63
CA ARG A 337 4.34 20.01 -9.87
C ARG A 337 4.61 20.41 -11.33
N ARG A 338 5.65 19.85 -11.95
CA ARG A 338 5.96 20.14 -13.36
C ARG A 338 4.87 19.63 -14.29
N ASP A 339 4.38 18.40 -14.08
CA ASP A 339 3.29 17.83 -14.87
C ASP A 339 2.03 18.70 -14.77
N VAL A 340 1.63 19.07 -13.55
CA VAL A 340 0.43 19.91 -13.33
C VAL A 340 0.61 21.31 -13.91
N ASN A 341 1.80 21.90 -13.80
CA ASN A 341 2.11 23.19 -14.40
C ASN A 341 2.14 23.15 -15.93
N ALA A 342 2.55 22.03 -16.52
CA ALA A 342 2.61 21.86 -17.96
C ALA A 342 1.22 21.61 -18.56
N SER A 343 0.41 20.73 -17.96
CA SER A 343 -1.01 20.59 -18.29
C SER A 343 -1.76 19.89 -17.16
N ARG A 344 -2.68 20.64 -16.52
CA ARG A 344 -3.61 20.09 -15.53
C ARG A 344 -4.53 19.06 -16.18
N GLU A 345 -4.99 19.34 -17.39
CA GLU A 345 -5.92 18.53 -18.17
C GLU A 345 -5.30 17.15 -18.44
N ALA A 346 -4.05 17.09 -18.87
CA ALA A 346 -3.36 15.81 -19.09
C ALA A 346 -3.17 15.00 -17.80
N VAL A 347 -2.98 15.66 -16.64
CA VAL A 347 -2.96 14.97 -15.34
C VAL A 347 -4.34 14.42 -14.98
N VAL A 348 -5.41 15.18 -15.25
CA VAL A 348 -6.80 14.73 -15.03
C VAL A 348 -7.14 13.56 -15.94
N GLU A 349 -6.85 13.64 -17.24
CA GLU A 349 -7.10 12.54 -18.19
C GLU A 349 -6.28 11.30 -17.86
N ARG A 350 -5.03 11.48 -17.43
CA ARG A 350 -4.21 10.38 -16.91
C ARG A 350 -4.90 9.70 -15.73
N PHE A 351 -5.41 10.44 -14.74
CA PHE A 351 -6.19 9.86 -13.63
C PHE A 351 -7.45 9.14 -14.12
N ARG A 352 -8.22 9.76 -15.01
CA ARG A 352 -9.47 9.19 -15.56
C ARG A 352 -9.24 7.88 -16.30
N SER A 353 -8.08 7.70 -16.93
CA SER A 353 -7.72 6.43 -17.59
C SER A 353 -7.40 5.28 -16.62
N ARG A 354 -7.08 5.56 -15.36
CA ARG A 354 -6.70 4.54 -14.36
C ARG A 354 -7.90 3.72 -13.90
N LYS A 355 -7.62 2.49 -13.45
CA LYS A 355 -8.61 1.63 -12.77
C LYS A 355 -8.74 2.02 -11.30
N VAL A 356 -9.75 2.83 -11.00
CA VAL A 356 -10.00 3.37 -9.65
C VAL A 356 -11.36 2.91 -9.15
N HIS A 357 -11.37 2.32 -7.96
CA HIS A 357 -12.52 1.71 -7.34
C HIS A 357 -12.86 2.45 -6.04
N TYR A 358 -13.92 3.26 -6.09
CA TYR A 358 -14.40 4.05 -4.96
C TYR A 358 -15.34 3.20 -4.13
N ALA A 359 -15.08 3.01 -2.84
CA ALA A 359 -15.96 2.28 -1.94
C ALA A 359 -16.41 3.20 -0.80
N VAL A 360 -17.72 3.36 -0.63
CA VAL A 360 -18.31 4.17 0.46
C VAL A 360 -19.29 3.35 1.28
N GLY A 361 -19.19 3.43 2.60
CA GLY A 361 -20.18 2.87 3.50
C GLY A 361 -21.48 3.67 3.41
N LEU A 362 -22.60 2.99 3.13
CA LEU A 362 -23.93 3.60 2.98
C LEU A 362 -24.39 4.37 4.22
N VAL A 363 -23.77 4.11 5.36
CA VAL A 363 -24.06 4.79 6.63
C VAL A 363 -22.81 5.45 7.22
N ASP A 364 -21.80 5.73 6.41
CA ASP A 364 -20.64 6.53 6.82
C ASP A 364 -20.96 8.03 6.77
N THR A 365 -21.85 8.45 7.66
CA THR A 365 -22.28 9.85 7.82
C THR A 365 -21.37 10.66 8.76
N GLY A 366 -20.24 10.09 9.20
CA GLY A 366 -19.28 10.75 10.07
C GLY A 366 -18.55 11.91 9.39
N ALA A 367 -18.11 12.91 10.17
CA ALA A 367 -17.57 14.17 9.64
C ALA A 367 -16.22 14.05 8.91
N GLY A 368 -15.43 13.01 9.20
CA GLY A 368 -14.12 12.79 8.59
C GLY A 368 -13.15 13.94 8.80
N ASP A 369 -12.61 14.50 7.71
CA ASP A 369 -11.80 15.71 7.72
C ASP A 369 -12.67 16.96 8.00
N THR A 370 -12.40 17.64 9.11
CA THR A 370 -13.22 18.77 9.58
C THR A 370 -12.73 20.14 9.13
N HIS A 371 -11.62 20.21 8.38
CA HIS A 371 -11.13 21.47 7.83
C HIS A 371 -12.13 22.06 6.82
N CYS A 372 -12.16 23.39 6.69
CA CYS A 372 -13.14 24.05 5.80
C CYS A 372 -13.02 23.56 4.34
N GLN A 373 -11.80 23.27 3.89
CA GLN A 373 -11.51 22.82 2.54
C GLN A 373 -12.16 21.46 2.24
N ALA A 374 -12.22 20.57 3.24
CA ALA A 374 -12.93 19.29 3.16
C ALA A 374 -14.45 19.48 3.26
N LYS A 375 -14.92 20.38 4.12
CA LYS A 375 -16.36 20.68 4.26
C LYS A 375 -16.99 21.21 2.98
N MET A 376 -16.24 21.95 2.15
CA MET A 376 -16.71 22.38 0.82
C MET A 376 -16.99 21.21 -0.14
N GLN A 377 -16.47 20.02 0.16
CA GLN A 377 -16.66 18.81 -0.65
C GLN A 377 -17.88 17.99 -0.20
N GLY A 378 -18.36 18.23 1.03
CA GLY A 378 -19.43 17.49 1.69
C GLY A 378 -19.31 17.46 3.21
N GLY A 379 -20.43 17.23 3.88
CA GLY A 379 -20.53 17.20 5.34
C GLY A 379 -19.97 15.93 5.98
N SER A 380 -20.11 14.80 5.29
CA SER A 380 -19.72 13.46 5.75
C SER A 380 -18.90 12.67 4.73
N HIS A 381 -18.35 11.50 5.09
CA HIS A 381 -17.65 10.63 4.14
C HIS A 381 -18.52 10.21 2.96
N LEU A 382 -19.76 9.79 3.23
CA LEU A 382 -20.73 9.37 2.21
C LEU A 382 -21.10 10.53 1.26
N ASP A 383 -21.34 11.71 1.82
CA ASP A 383 -21.60 12.92 1.04
C ASP A 383 -20.40 13.28 0.14
N ARG A 384 -19.20 13.37 0.71
CA ARG A 384 -17.97 13.70 -0.05
C ARG A 384 -17.68 12.69 -1.17
N GLY A 385 -17.83 11.40 -0.89
CA GLY A 385 -17.59 10.35 -1.88
C GLY A 385 -18.56 10.42 -3.05
N SER A 386 -19.85 10.59 -2.78
CA SER A 386 -20.86 10.75 -3.84
C SER A 386 -20.67 12.06 -4.62
N GLN A 387 -20.34 13.17 -3.96
CA GLN A 387 -20.02 14.43 -4.65
C GLN A 387 -18.78 14.35 -5.55
N PHE A 388 -17.75 13.61 -5.13
CA PHE A 388 -16.58 13.35 -5.97
C PHE A 388 -16.93 12.50 -7.19
N VAL A 389 -17.78 11.48 -7.04
CA VAL A 389 -18.27 10.68 -8.19
C VAL A 389 -19.09 11.52 -9.17
N LEU A 390 -19.97 12.39 -8.66
CA LEU A 390 -20.72 13.32 -9.50
C LEU A 390 -19.80 14.31 -10.24
N SER A 391 -18.69 14.73 -9.64
CA SER A 391 -17.72 15.59 -10.31
C SER A 391 -17.00 14.90 -11.46
N LEU A 392 -16.68 13.61 -11.32
CA LEU A 392 -16.14 12.81 -12.44
C LEU A 392 -17.12 12.75 -13.62
N GLY A 393 -18.43 12.63 -13.34
CA GLY A 393 -19.47 12.67 -14.37
C GLY A 393 -19.49 13.97 -15.18
N ARG A 394 -19.24 15.11 -14.53
CA ARG A 394 -19.15 16.43 -15.20
C ARG A 394 -17.90 16.58 -16.06
N LEU A 395 -16.85 15.81 -15.77
CA LEU A 395 -15.56 15.85 -16.49
C LEU A 395 -15.54 14.88 -17.69
N GLY A 396 -16.60 14.87 -18.50
CA GLY A 396 -16.68 13.99 -19.69
C GLY A 396 -17.20 12.58 -19.40
N GLY A 397 -18.15 12.45 -18.47
CA GLY A 397 -18.79 11.17 -18.10
C GLY A 397 -18.03 10.40 -17.02
N PHE A 398 -18.66 9.39 -16.43
CA PHE A 398 -17.96 8.52 -15.48
C PHE A 398 -17.03 7.55 -16.23
N PRO A 399 -15.73 7.45 -15.90
CA PRO A 399 -14.82 6.58 -16.63
C PRO A 399 -15.20 5.10 -16.54
N SER A 400 -15.20 4.39 -17.67
CA SER A 400 -15.60 2.97 -17.73
C SER A 400 -14.62 2.01 -17.02
N SER A 401 -13.39 2.44 -16.80
CA SER A 401 -12.38 1.69 -16.03
C SER A 401 -12.52 1.88 -14.52
N GLN A 402 -13.42 2.76 -14.07
CA GLN A 402 -13.63 3.09 -12.67
C GLN A 402 -14.95 2.52 -12.14
N THR A 403 -15.10 2.42 -10.83
CA THR A 403 -16.32 1.88 -10.19
C THR A 403 -16.68 2.68 -8.95
N PHE A 404 -17.98 2.76 -8.65
CA PHE A 404 -18.49 3.29 -7.38
C PHE A 404 -19.29 2.22 -6.66
N ASP A 405 -18.70 1.67 -5.61
CA ASP A 405 -19.19 0.55 -4.84
C ASP A 405 -19.75 1.06 -3.49
N VAL A 406 -21.05 1.32 -3.45
CA VAL A 406 -21.75 1.65 -2.19
C VAL A 406 -21.95 0.36 -1.39
N ILE A 407 -21.47 0.35 -0.15
CA ILE A 407 -21.45 -0.82 0.74
C ILE A 407 -22.55 -0.68 1.79
N ALA A 408 -23.55 -1.55 1.71
CA ALA A 408 -24.64 -1.58 2.69
C ALA A 408 -24.16 -2.04 4.06
N GLY A 409 -24.76 -1.47 5.12
CA GLY A 409 -24.57 -1.93 6.49
C GLY A 409 -23.19 -1.68 7.11
N THR A 410 -22.40 -0.80 6.49
CA THR A 410 -21.10 -0.36 6.99
C THR A 410 -21.05 1.16 7.12
N SER A 411 -20.37 1.61 8.17
CA SER A 411 -20.00 3.01 8.37
C SER A 411 -18.49 3.18 8.17
N HIS A 412 -17.83 4.01 8.98
CA HIS A 412 -16.39 4.25 8.97
C HIS A 412 -15.56 3.09 9.57
N GLN A 413 -15.85 1.86 9.14
CA GLN A 413 -15.26 0.64 9.70
C GLN A 413 -14.29 0.03 8.68
N ASP A 414 -13.03 -0.16 9.07
CA ASP A 414 -11.96 -0.60 8.17
C ASP A 414 -12.19 -2.02 7.63
N TYR A 415 -12.21 -3.03 8.50
CA TYR A 415 -12.35 -4.42 8.09
C TYR A 415 -13.68 -4.72 7.40
N PRO A 416 -14.85 -4.26 7.88
CA PRO A 416 -16.11 -4.41 7.16
C PRO A 416 -16.09 -3.81 5.76
N MET A 417 -15.43 -2.67 5.55
CA MET A 417 -15.28 -2.08 4.22
C MET A 417 -14.33 -2.89 3.33
N ILE A 418 -13.20 -3.38 3.86
CA ILE A 418 -12.21 -4.17 3.11
C ILE A 418 -12.80 -5.52 2.70
N ARG A 419 -13.50 -6.21 3.61
CA ARG A 419 -14.02 -7.56 3.39
C ARG A 419 -15.35 -7.61 2.62
N ALA A 420 -16.00 -6.46 2.40
CA ALA A 420 -17.29 -6.43 1.70
C ALA A 420 -17.16 -7.05 0.30
N ASP A 421 -18.18 -7.77 -0.16
CA ASP A 421 -18.11 -8.54 -1.41
C ASP A 421 -17.69 -7.68 -2.61
N LYS A 422 -18.24 -6.47 -2.73
CA LYS A 422 -17.82 -5.51 -3.76
C LYS A 422 -16.35 -5.11 -3.63
N SER A 423 -15.88 -4.81 -2.42
CA SER A 423 -14.46 -4.46 -2.19
C SER A 423 -13.53 -5.62 -2.49
N VAL A 424 -13.87 -6.82 -2.02
CA VAL A 424 -13.14 -8.06 -2.32
C VAL A 424 -13.07 -8.31 -3.82
N GLN A 425 -14.17 -8.09 -4.54
CA GLN A 425 -14.19 -8.18 -6.00
C GLN A 425 -13.16 -7.23 -6.63
N ARG A 426 -13.02 -5.99 -6.14
CA ARG A 426 -12.04 -5.02 -6.69
C ARG A 426 -10.60 -5.32 -6.27
N ILE A 427 -10.40 -5.72 -5.01
CA ILE A 427 -9.07 -5.90 -4.42
C ILE A 427 -8.44 -7.22 -4.91
N PHE A 428 -9.19 -8.32 -4.93
CA PHE A 428 -8.63 -9.66 -5.12
C PHE A 428 -9.03 -10.31 -6.45
N LEU A 429 -10.28 -10.15 -6.91
CA LEU A 429 -10.85 -10.96 -7.98
C LEU A 429 -10.73 -10.33 -9.38
N SER A 430 -11.03 -9.03 -9.50
CA SER A 430 -11.07 -8.32 -10.79
C SER A 430 -9.72 -8.40 -11.46
N ASP A 431 -9.67 -8.88 -12.71
CA ASP A 431 -8.45 -9.03 -13.50
C ASP A 431 -7.36 -9.92 -12.89
N PHE A 432 -7.69 -10.81 -11.93
CA PHE A 432 -6.69 -11.63 -11.24
C PHE A 432 -5.81 -12.45 -12.18
N ASN A 433 -6.43 -13.07 -13.18
CA ASN A 433 -5.74 -13.89 -14.17
C ASN A 433 -5.33 -13.13 -15.44
N THR A 434 -5.53 -11.82 -15.49
CA THR A 434 -5.32 -10.99 -16.68
C THR A 434 -4.00 -10.23 -16.59
N SER A 435 -3.25 -10.17 -17.69
CA SER A 435 -2.13 -9.24 -17.86
C SER A 435 -2.43 -8.35 -19.06
N PHE A 436 -2.48 -7.04 -18.84
CA PHE A 436 -2.71 -6.06 -19.89
C PHE A 436 -1.38 -5.67 -20.55
N PRO A 437 -1.39 -5.37 -21.86
CA PRO A 437 -0.20 -4.92 -22.57
C PRO A 437 0.44 -3.70 -21.91
N LEU A 438 1.77 -3.67 -21.88
CA LEU A 438 2.51 -2.53 -21.38
C LEU A 438 2.31 -1.31 -22.28
N LEU A 439 2.25 -0.12 -21.66
CA LEU A 439 2.22 1.14 -22.40
C LEU A 439 3.54 1.34 -23.13
N THR A 440 3.45 1.69 -24.42
CA THR A 440 4.60 2.09 -25.23
C THR A 440 4.99 3.55 -24.98
N ASN A 441 4.00 4.41 -24.74
CA ASN A 441 4.22 5.80 -24.39
C ASN A 441 4.11 6.01 -22.87
N THR A 442 5.23 6.35 -22.23
CA THR A 442 5.30 6.67 -20.80
C THR A 442 5.64 8.14 -20.54
N THR A 443 5.51 9.01 -21.54
CA THR A 443 5.79 10.44 -21.37
C THR A 443 4.76 11.10 -20.46
N ASN A 444 5.23 12.10 -19.72
CA ASN A 444 4.43 12.92 -18.84
C ASN A 444 4.56 14.38 -19.28
N PRO A 445 3.53 15.23 -19.06
CA PRO A 445 3.54 16.62 -19.53
C PRO A 445 4.73 17.44 -19.03
N GLY A 446 5.26 17.11 -17.84
CA GLY A 446 6.37 17.80 -17.21
C GLY A 446 7.75 17.19 -17.46
N ASP A 447 7.85 16.17 -18.32
CA ASP A 447 9.13 15.58 -18.70
C ASP A 447 9.93 16.55 -19.56
N HIS A 448 11.24 16.62 -19.34
CA HIS A 448 12.10 17.45 -20.18
C HIS A 448 12.21 16.85 -21.57
N GLU A 449 12.09 17.67 -22.62
CA GLU A 449 12.50 17.26 -23.96
C GLU A 449 13.98 16.89 -23.91
N HIS A 450 14.27 15.59 -23.98
CA HIS A 450 15.59 15.17 -24.39
C HIS A 450 15.75 15.63 -25.83
N LYS A 451 16.56 16.66 -26.07
CA LYS A 451 17.07 16.94 -27.42
C LYS A 451 17.74 15.67 -27.90
N HIS A 452 17.03 14.90 -28.71
CA HIS A 452 17.51 13.66 -29.29
C HIS A 452 18.69 14.02 -30.19
N HIS A 453 19.91 13.73 -29.74
CA HIS A 453 20.98 13.47 -30.69
C HIS A 453 20.62 12.17 -31.39
N ASN A 454 20.33 12.26 -32.69
CA ASN A 454 20.12 11.14 -33.60
C ASN A 454 21.24 10.10 -33.41
N SER A 455 20.94 9.01 -32.71
CA SER A 455 21.71 7.78 -32.75
C SER A 455 20.81 6.75 -33.43
N THR A 456 21.15 6.45 -34.67
CA THR A 456 20.54 5.42 -35.51
C THR A 456 20.66 4.01 -34.90
N HIS A 457 19.72 3.16 -35.29
CA HIS A 457 19.57 1.72 -35.05
C HIS A 457 19.01 1.25 -33.71
N HIS A 458 17.69 0.98 -33.72
CA HIS A 458 17.03 0.04 -32.80
C HIS A 458 16.61 -1.20 -33.61
N ASP A 459 17.15 -2.36 -33.24
CA ASP A 459 16.76 -3.69 -33.73
C ASP A 459 15.62 -4.24 -32.83
N PRO A 460 14.48 -4.74 -33.37
CA PRO A 460 13.26 -4.97 -32.58
C PRO A 460 13.17 -6.32 -31.85
N GLU A 461 14.08 -7.29 -32.05
CA GLU A 461 13.81 -8.68 -31.60
C GLU A 461 14.34 -9.07 -30.21
N HIS A 462 15.13 -8.25 -29.52
CA HIS A 462 15.64 -8.60 -28.19
C HIS A 462 15.46 -7.46 -27.17
N PRO A 463 14.56 -7.61 -26.17
CA PRO A 463 14.51 -6.68 -25.05
C PRO A 463 15.79 -6.85 -24.25
N LYS A 464 16.69 -5.85 -24.32
CA LYS A 464 17.88 -5.82 -23.47
C LYS A 464 17.42 -5.76 -22.01
N LEU A 465 17.59 -6.88 -21.30
CA LEU A 465 17.64 -6.93 -19.85
C LEU A 465 18.42 -5.71 -19.35
N LYS A 466 17.86 -4.96 -18.40
CA LYS A 466 18.58 -3.88 -17.71
C LYS A 466 19.67 -4.53 -16.87
N MET A 467 20.79 -4.85 -17.51
CA MET A 467 22.01 -5.21 -16.81
C MET A 467 22.51 -3.96 -16.11
N PHE A 468 22.80 -4.07 -14.81
CA PHE A 468 23.40 -3.04 -13.95
C PHE A 468 24.79 -2.54 -14.44
N SER A 469 25.26 -3.00 -15.59
CA SER A 469 26.49 -2.59 -16.27
C SER A 469 26.15 -1.64 -17.43
N THR A 470 26.25 -0.32 -17.22
CA THR A 470 26.30 0.62 -18.36
C THR A 470 27.70 0.60 -19.01
N PRO A 471 27.87 1.05 -20.27
CA PRO A 471 29.19 1.11 -20.92
C PRO A 471 30.25 1.84 -20.08
N LYS A 472 29.83 2.85 -19.32
CA LYS A 472 30.71 3.58 -18.37
C LYS A 472 31.22 2.67 -17.25
N HIS A 473 30.39 1.78 -16.70
CA HIS A 473 30.81 0.81 -15.67
C HIS A 473 31.77 -0.23 -16.23
N ARG A 474 31.57 -0.67 -17.49
CA ARG A 474 32.50 -1.59 -18.17
C ARG A 474 33.87 -0.96 -18.39
N ILE A 475 33.93 0.31 -18.77
CA ILE A 475 35.19 1.05 -18.92
C ILE A 475 35.90 1.20 -17.57
N ILE A 476 35.16 1.56 -16.51
CA ILE A 476 35.72 1.69 -15.15
C ILE A 476 36.24 0.35 -14.63
N ALA A 477 35.47 -0.74 -14.79
CA ALA A 477 35.89 -2.08 -14.38
C ALA A 477 37.11 -2.59 -15.18
N SER A 478 37.14 -2.33 -16.49
CA SER A 478 38.29 -2.68 -17.34
C SER A 478 39.52 -1.85 -16.99
N GLY A 479 39.34 -0.57 -16.64
CA GLY A 479 40.40 0.31 -16.17
C GLY A 479 40.96 -0.12 -14.81
N LEU A 480 40.09 -0.51 -13.87
CA LEU A 480 40.50 -1.05 -12.57
C LEU A 480 41.26 -2.37 -12.73
N LEU A 481 40.73 -3.31 -13.54
CA LEU A 481 41.38 -4.60 -13.78
C LEU A 481 42.73 -4.42 -14.50
N GLY A 482 42.75 -3.64 -15.58
CA GLY A 482 43.97 -3.35 -16.33
C GLY A 482 45.02 -2.63 -15.48
N GLY A 483 44.59 -1.62 -14.70
CA GLY A 483 45.45 -0.90 -13.76
C GLY A 483 46.02 -1.81 -12.67
N SER A 484 45.22 -2.72 -12.12
CA SER A 484 45.67 -3.71 -11.13
C SER A 484 46.75 -4.63 -11.71
N VAL A 485 46.52 -5.16 -12.91
CA VAL A 485 47.47 -6.07 -13.58
C VAL A 485 48.78 -5.36 -13.90
N VAL A 486 48.71 -4.15 -14.45
CA VAL A 486 49.91 -3.33 -14.75
C VAL A 486 50.67 -3.00 -13.47
N THR A 487 49.97 -2.66 -12.38
CA THR A 487 50.61 -2.36 -11.09
C THR A 487 51.34 -3.58 -10.53
N VAL A 488 50.74 -4.77 -10.60
CA VAL A 488 51.37 -6.02 -10.16
C VAL A 488 52.61 -6.32 -11.01
N ILE A 489 52.51 -6.19 -12.34
CA ILE A 489 53.65 -6.40 -13.24
C ILE A 489 54.78 -5.42 -12.94
N LEU A 490 54.48 -4.12 -12.80
CA LEU A 490 55.48 -3.11 -12.44
C LEU A 490 56.12 -3.39 -11.08
N PHE A 491 55.32 -3.75 -10.08
CA PHE A 491 55.81 -4.09 -8.75
C PHE A 491 56.81 -5.26 -8.78
N PHE A 492 56.46 -6.36 -9.45
CA PHE A 492 57.35 -7.55 -9.53
C PHE A 492 58.52 -7.40 -10.50
N THR A 493 58.44 -6.52 -11.50
CA THR A 493 59.57 -6.20 -12.40
C THR A 493 60.56 -5.24 -11.76
N ILE A 494 60.11 -4.35 -10.86
CA ILE A 494 60.98 -3.39 -10.15
C ILE A 494 61.62 -4.02 -8.92
N LEU A 495 60.96 -4.97 -8.26
CA LEU A 495 61.45 -5.67 -7.06
C LEU A 495 62.95 -6.10 -7.13
N PRO A 496 63.44 -6.74 -8.22
CA PRO A 496 64.85 -7.15 -8.33
C PRO A 496 65.86 -6.00 -8.42
N PHE A 497 65.40 -4.80 -8.79
CA PHE A 497 66.24 -3.60 -8.87
C PHE A 497 66.22 -2.79 -7.57
N THR A 498 65.17 -2.94 -6.76
CA THR A 498 65.05 -2.28 -5.44
C THR A 498 65.62 -3.10 -4.30
N PHE A 499 65.63 -4.43 -4.42
CA PHE A 499 66.24 -5.33 -3.44
C PHE A 499 67.42 -6.03 -4.11
N SER A 500 68.63 -5.56 -3.83
CA SER A 500 69.84 -6.32 -4.13
C SER A 500 69.87 -7.56 -3.25
N ASP A 501 70.23 -8.71 -3.82
CA ASP A 501 70.38 -9.97 -3.11
C ASP A 501 71.26 -9.75 -1.86
N ASN A 502 70.69 -9.92 -0.67
CA ASN A 502 71.44 -9.87 0.59
C ASN A 502 72.06 -11.25 0.90
N TYR A 503 72.35 -12.01 -0.16
CA TYR A 503 72.90 -13.36 -0.10
C TYR A 503 74.42 -13.27 0.00
N ASP A 504 74.95 -13.39 1.23
CA ASP A 504 76.37 -13.60 1.47
C ASP A 504 76.70 -15.08 1.28
N GLU A 505 77.05 -15.43 0.03
CA GLU A 505 77.46 -16.78 -0.35
C GLU A 505 78.65 -17.27 0.49
N THR A 506 79.56 -16.38 0.87
CA THR A 506 80.71 -16.68 1.72
C THR A 506 80.27 -17.07 3.12
N GLY A 507 79.38 -16.30 3.74
CA GLY A 507 78.80 -16.59 5.05
C GLY A 507 78.05 -17.92 5.08
N TYR A 508 77.27 -18.21 4.04
CA TYR A 508 76.54 -19.47 3.90
C TYR A 508 77.46 -20.69 3.79
N GLN A 509 78.53 -20.60 2.99
CA GLN A 509 79.51 -21.69 2.85
C GLN A 509 80.29 -21.92 4.16
N VAL A 510 80.64 -20.86 4.88
CA VAL A 510 81.28 -20.95 6.20
C VAL A 510 80.36 -21.64 7.20
N GLU A 511 79.09 -21.25 7.28
CA GLU A 511 78.09 -21.88 8.17
C GLU A 511 77.84 -23.35 7.82
N MET A 512 77.72 -23.69 6.53
CA MET A 512 77.57 -25.08 6.11
C MET A 512 78.80 -25.93 6.41
N SER A 513 80.00 -25.35 6.32
CA SER A 513 81.25 -26.02 6.68
C SER A 513 81.42 -26.22 8.19
N SER A 514 80.88 -25.31 9.01
CA SER A 514 80.90 -25.44 10.48
C SER A 514 79.87 -26.45 10.95
N ARG A 515 78.66 -26.47 10.37
CA ARG A 515 77.63 -27.47 10.63
C ARG A 515 78.07 -28.89 10.24
N ARG A 516 78.79 -29.07 9.13
CA ARG A 516 79.37 -30.39 8.76
C ARG A 516 80.41 -30.87 9.75
N ARG A 517 81.19 -29.97 10.37
CA ARG A 517 82.19 -30.30 11.39
C ARG A 517 81.60 -30.61 12.77
N LEU A 518 80.37 -30.21 13.04
CA LEU A 518 79.65 -30.50 14.29
C LEU A 518 78.86 -31.82 14.22
N LEU A 519 78.73 -32.42 13.04
CA LEU A 519 78.00 -33.67 12.78
C LEU A 519 78.93 -34.84 12.41
N SER A 520 80.24 -34.65 12.46
CA SER A 520 81.31 -35.65 12.38
C SER A 520 82.04 -35.73 13.70
#